data_AF-A0A8J2RDR8-F1
#
_entry.id   AF-A0A8J2RDR8-F1
#
_cell.length_a   1.000
_cell.length_b   1.000
_cell.length_c   1.000
_cell.angle_alpha   90.00
_cell.angle_beta   90.00
_cell.angle_gamma   90.00
#
_symmetry.space_group_name_H-M   'P 1'
#
loop_
_entity.id
_entity.type
_entity.pdbx_description
1 polymer ?
#
loop_
_entity_poly.entity_id
_entity_poly.type
_entity_poly.pdbx_seq_one_letter_code
_entity_poly.pdbx_strand_id
1 'polypeptide(L)'
;MRLSTVILLIIKNITGILTLFSPNCVLPPMKCPNDNITFWLYTRENRNSPVELKAMEPESIKTAPWVKDAQIKILIHGYTGHKNFSPNTEIRPAYLECCNYNIITVDYNKIALEPCYMEAARNTELVGMCTAQLIDEMVSKHGFRLTDFHIIGFSLGGQIAGFIANYLKAGKLSRISALDPAMPLFATMDNRKKIDSGDADFVDVLHTNALGKGKLETCGHADFFANSGYSQPGCTRTENQTFNTQEQNLVKDEQRKKPQSVRDLLKTGSCIPAPYRCPHPKMQYYLYTRTTQEKGELLNTLDNDSLTRSRFNTKHPTKVVVHGFGGGRNLSPSTDMRNAYFARGNYNIIIVDYGSLVKEPCLSQIEWAPRFAAMCISQLVEYLQYHPKKAVPPEKIHTIGYSVGAHILGLVANHLSEGKLGRITGLDPTIFFYMGNNRSRDLDYTDAHFVDILHTGAGILGQWGPNGHADFYVNGGSSQPGCAHDTIFQTLSCDHTKVTPYFIESITSPVGFWAGPCPNLFSYLIGWCEPKDTEYVLMGEHVTHKARGVYYVTTNANPPYARGFPGKNRKLRSISPYS
;
A
#
# COMPACT_ATOMS: atom_id res chain seq x y z
N MET A 1 -1.83 -59.74 -3.46
CA MET A 1 -1.83 -58.88 -4.67
C MET A 1 -3.15 -58.14 -4.70
N ARG A 2 -3.31 -56.81 -4.71
CA ARG A 2 -2.42 -55.64 -4.70
C ARG A 2 -3.17 -54.57 -3.87
N LEU A 3 -2.65 -54.19 -2.70
CA LEU A 3 -3.08 -52.98 -1.97
C LEU A 3 -1.90 -52.04 -1.67
N SER A 4 -0.68 -52.41 -2.08
CA SER A 4 0.56 -51.70 -1.76
C SER A 4 1.03 -50.73 -2.85
N THR A 5 0.34 -50.65 -4.00
CA THR A 5 0.75 -49.78 -5.13
C THR A 5 -0.04 -48.46 -5.20
N VAL A 6 -1.22 -48.38 -4.59
CA VAL A 6 -2.01 -47.12 -4.54
C VAL A 6 -1.50 -46.17 -3.47
N ILE A 7 -0.96 -46.70 -2.36
CA ILE A 7 -0.38 -45.88 -1.28
C ILE A 7 0.95 -45.23 -1.73
N LEU A 8 1.72 -45.84 -2.62
CA LEU A 8 2.96 -45.23 -3.15
C LEU A 8 2.70 -44.13 -4.20
N LEU A 9 1.53 -44.12 -4.86
CA LEU A 9 1.13 -43.05 -5.79
C LEU A 9 0.45 -41.88 -5.08
N ILE A 10 -0.19 -42.13 -3.92
CA ILE A 10 -0.70 -41.05 -3.05
C ILE A 10 0.45 -40.35 -2.32
N ILE A 11 1.53 -41.06 -1.95
CA ILE A 11 2.72 -40.43 -1.36
C ILE A 11 3.54 -39.61 -2.39
N LYS A 12 3.43 -39.91 -3.70
CA LYS A 12 4.02 -39.06 -4.76
C LYS A 12 3.17 -37.87 -5.19
N ASN A 13 1.89 -37.81 -4.82
CA ASN A 13 1.03 -36.64 -5.05
C ASN A 13 0.83 -35.77 -3.78
N ILE A 14 1.40 -36.18 -2.64
CA ILE A 14 1.50 -35.34 -1.43
C ILE A 14 2.80 -34.49 -1.44
N THR A 15 3.71 -34.72 -2.39
CA THR A 15 4.89 -33.86 -2.61
C THR A 15 4.60 -32.62 -3.46
N GLY A 16 3.34 -32.36 -3.85
CA GLY A 16 2.91 -31.14 -4.57
C GLY A 16 2.24 -30.07 -3.70
N ILE A 17 2.05 -30.31 -2.40
CA ILE A 17 1.40 -29.38 -1.45
C ILE A 17 2.38 -28.99 -0.31
N LEU A 18 3.69 -29.08 -0.57
CA LEU A 18 4.75 -28.75 0.38
C LEU A 18 5.79 -27.78 -0.20
N THR A 19 5.37 -26.89 -1.11
CA THR A 19 6.23 -25.85 -1.72
C THR A 19 5.63 -24.44 -1.55
N LEU A 20 5.20 -24.10 -0.33
CA LEU A 20 5.00 -22.71 0.12
C LEU A 20 6.04 -22.27 1.17
N PHE A 21 6.97 -23.16 1.53
CA PHE A 21 8.19 -22.82 2.25
C PHE A 21 9.37 -23.17 1.35
N SER A 22 10.09 -22.18 0.83
CA SER A 22 11.38 -22.45 0.23
C SER A 22 12.32 -22.88 1.37
N PRO A 23 12.88 -24.11 1.36
CA PRO A 23 13.63 -24.67 2.49
C PRO A 23 14.96 -23.94 2.80
N ASN A 24 15.29 -22.88 2.05
CA ASN A 24 16.56 -22.16 2.12
C ASN A 24 16.43 -20.72 2.63
N CYS A 25 15.25 -20.27 3.09
CA CYS A 25 15.08 -18.92 3.63
C CYS A 25 15.57 -18.85 5.09
N VAL A 26 16.56 -18.00 5.34
CA VAL A 26 17.27 -17.94 6.62
C VAL A 26 16.79 -16.73 7.42
N LEU A 27 16.35 -16.98 8.66
CA LEU A 27 16.11 -15.96 9.69
C LEU A 27 17.11 -16.21 10.84
N PRO A 28 18.31 -15.59 10.80
CA PRO A 28 19.27 -15.74 11.88
C PRO A 28 18.75 -15.13 13.18
N PRO A 29 19.26 -15.56 14.35
CA PRO A 29 18.95 -14.90 15.61
C PRO A 29 19.40 -13.43 15.58
N MET A 30 18.64 -12.56 16.27
CA MET A 30 18.98 -11.15 16.47
C MET A 30 20.19 -10.98 17.40
N LYS A 31 21.37 -11.37 16.92
CA LYS A 31 22.63 -11.36 17.66
C LYS A 31 23.80 -11.05 16.73
N CYS A 32 24.69 -10.17 17.21
CA CYS A 32 25.95 -9.84 16.57
C CYS A 32 27.14 -10.26 17.47
N PRO A 33 28.31 -10.63 16.92
CA PRO A 33 28.59 -10.75 15.49
C PRO A 33 27.78 -11.90 14.85
N ASN A 34 27.58 -11.82 13.54
CA ASN A 34 26.81 -12.80 12.78
C ASN A 34 27.56 -13.23 11.54
N ASP A 35 27.79 -14.54 11.38
CA ASP A 35 28.61 -15.11 10.29
C ASP A 35 28.00 -14.95 8.89
N ASN A 36 26.74 -14.51 8.81
CA ASN A 36 26.08 -14.19 7.56
C ASN A 36 26.31 -12.76 7.07
N ILE A 37 26.92 -11.91 7.90
CA ILE A 37 27.15 -10.49 7.62
C ILE A 37 28.65 -10.23 7.69
N THR A 38 29.23 -9.85 6.56
CA THR A 38 30.69 -9.61 6.45
C THR A 38 30.96 -8.20 5.94
N PHE A 39 32.11 -7.65 6.31
CA PHE A 39 32.49 -6.27 6.02
C PHE A 39 33.81 -6.24 5.27
N TRP A 40 33.86 -5.60 4.11
CA TRP A 40 35.03 -5.66 3.23
C TRP A 40 35.58 -4.27 2.95
N LEU A 41 36.82 -4.02 3.36
CA LEU A 41 37.54 -2.76 3.16
C LEU A 41 38.24 -2.72 1.80
N TYR A 42 37.92 -1.69 1.04
CA TYR A 42 38.54 -1.32 -0.22
C TYR A 42 39.13 0.09 -0.11
N THR A 43 40.33 0.22 -0.65
CA THR A 43 41.07 1.44 -0.91
C THR A 43 41.60 1.36 -2.33
N ARG A 44 42.25 2.42 -2.81
CA ARG A 44 42.84 2.43 -4.15
C ARG A 44 43.93 1.36 -4.30
N GLU A 45 44.70 1.11 -3.25
CA GLU A 45 45.82 0.17 -3.24
C GLU A 45 45.36 -1.29 -3.25
N ASN A 46 44.31 -1.62 -2.48
CA ASN A 46 43.81 -2.99 -2.35
C ASN A 46 42.51 -3.25 -3.11
N ARG A 47 42.18 -2.43 -4.14
CA ARG A 47 40.91 -2.51 -4.89
C ARG A 47 40.56 -3.89 -5.47
N ASN A 48 41.57 -4.70 -5.77
CA ASN A 48 41.42 -6.06 -6.32
C ASN A 48 41.60 -7.16 -5.27
N SER A 49 42.01 -6.82 -4.04
CA SER A 49 42.27 -7.75 -2.94
C SER A 49 41.80 -7.10 -1.62
N PRO A 50 40.48 -6.97 -1.42
CA PRO A 50 39.92 -6.31 -0.24
C PRO A 50 40.21 -7.10 1.02
N VAL A 51 40.28 -6.39 2.15
CA VAL A 51 40.50 -6.99 3.48
C VAL A 51 39.17 -7.09 4.20
N GLU A 52 38.87 -8.25 4.77
CA GLU A 52 37.69 -8.41 5.63
C GLU A 52 37.94 -7.77 7.00
N LEU A 53 37.02 -6.91 7.43
CA LEU A 53 36.97 -6.31 8.74
C LEU A 53 36.05 -7.12 9.65
N LYS A 54 36.55 -7.48 10.84
CA LYS A 54 35.79 -8.22 11.83
C LYS A 54 35.67 -7.42 13.12
N ALA A 55 34.44 -7.02 13.44
CA ALA A 55 34.15 -6.14 14.58
C ALA A 55 34.69 -6.65 15.92
N MET A 56 34.72 -7.97 16.12
CA MET A 56 35.18 -8.60 17.37
C MET A 56 36.65 -9.05 17.33
N GLU A 57 37.40 -8.76 16.26
CA GLU A 57 38.84 -9.05 16.16
C GLU A 57 39.61 -7.72 16.04
N PRO A 58 40.08 -7.11 17.14
CA PRO A 58 40.68 -5.76 17.13
C PRO A 58 41.84 -5.59 16.14
N GLU A 59 42.65 -6.64 15.94
CA GLU A 59 43.76 -6.62 15.00
C GLU A 59 43.30 -6.56 13.53
N SER A 60 42.11 -7.09 13.20
CA SER A 60 41.51 -6.99 11.85
C SER A 60 41.23 -5.53 11.49
N ILE A 61 40.81 -4.71 12.45
CA ILE A 61 40.58 -3.27 12.23
C ILE A 61 41.92 -2.50 12.28
N LYS A 62 42.79 -2.80 13.26
CA LYS A 62 44.02 -2.03 13.49
C LYS A 62 45.05 -2.17 12.37
N THR A 63 45.18 -3.37 11.79
CA THR A 63 46.19 -3.67 10.75
C THR A 63 45.66 -3.49 9.33
N ALA A 64 44.37 -3.20 9.16
CA ALA A 64 43.79 -2.98 7.85
C ALA A 64 44.43 -1.78 7.13
N PRO A 65 44.52 -1.80 5.79
CA PRO A 65 45.23 -0.80 5.01
C PRO A 65 44.40 0.50 4.86
N TRP A 66 44.16 1.20 5.97
CA TRP A 66 43.41 2.45 5.99
C TRP A 66 44.17 3.59 5.31
N VAL A 67 43.47 4.34 4.46
CA VAL A 67 43.92 5.65 4.02
C VAL A 67 43.73 6.63 5.19
N LYS A 68 44.84 7.16 5.70
CA LYS A 68 44.82 8.14 6.79
C LYS A 68 44.06 9.41 6.39
N ASP A 69 43.30 9.97 7.34
CA ASP A 69 42.55 11.23 7.21
C ASP A 69 41.51 11.25 6.07
N ALA A 70 41.20 10.09 5.48
CA ALA A 70 40.20 9.95 4.43
C ALA A 70 38.83 9.53 4.98
N GLN A 71 37.78 10.05 4.34
CA GLN A 71 36.40 9.71 4.63
C GLN A 71 36.11 8.21 4.42
N ILE A 72 35.22 7.67 5.24
CA ILE A 72 34.76 6.29 5.20
C ILE A 72 33.38 6.24 4.54
N LYS A 73 33.26 5.49 3.44
CA LYS A 73 32.00 5.24 2.75
C LYS A 73 31.55 3.82 3.04
N ILE A 74 30.39 3.64 3.67
CA ILE A 74 29.81 2.31 3.90
C ILE A 74 28.75 2.07 2.82
N LEU A 75 28.99 1.10 1.94
CA LEU A 75 28.09 0.73 0.85
C LEU A 75 27.29 -0.53 1.22
N ILE A 76 25.97 -0.43 1.09
CA ILE A 76 25.04 -1.50 1.47
C ILE A 76 24.17 -1.86 0.28
N HIS A 77 24.28 -3.11 -0.19
CA HIS A 77 23.51 -3.60 -1.32
C HIS A 77 22.04 -3.86 -0.96
N GLY A 78 21.22 -4.14 -1.97
CA GLY A 78 19.80 -4.47 -1.81
C GLY A 78 19.52 -5.97 -1.79
N TYR A 79 18.25 -6.33 -1.99
CA TYR A 79 17.81 -7.73 -2.14
C TYR A 79 18.58 -8.43 -3.28
N THR A 80 18.93 -9.72 -3.08
CA THR A 80 19.76 -10.59 -3.95
C THR A 80 21.18 -10.09 -4.26
N GLY A 81 21.55 -8.88 -3.81
CA GLY A 81 22.89 -8.32 -4.01
C GLY A 81 23.96 -9.00 -3.15
N HIS A 82 25.21 -8.62 -3.40
CA HIS A 82 26.40 -9.01 -2.64
C HIS A 82 27.51 -7.96 -2.84
N LYS A 83 28.68 -8.14 -2.21
CA LYS A 83 29.77 -7.13 -2.29
C LYS A 83 30.34 -6.83 -3.69
N ASN A 84 30.10 -7.74 -4.63
CA ASN A 84 30.60 -7.70 -6.00
C ASN A 84 29.45 -7.59 -7.01
N PHE A 85 28.30 -7.08 -6.57
CA PHE A 85 27.13 -6.82 -7.40
C PHE A 85 26.68 -5.37 -7.22
N SER A 86 25.84 -4.89 -8.14
CA SER A 86 25.27 -3.56 -8.09
C SER A 86 24.55 -3.30 -6.74
N PRO A 87 24.70 -2.10 -6.14
CA PRO A 87 25.36 -0.90 -6.68
C PRO A 87 26.88 -0.83 -6.43
N ASN A 88 27.47 -1.84 -5.78
CA ASN A 88 28.89 -1.78 -5.39
C ASN A 88 29.82 -1.74 -6.61
N THR A 89 29.47 -2.44 -7.68
CA THR A 89 30.26 -2.51 -8.91
C THR A 89 30.31 -1.18 -9.68
N GLU A 90 29.36 -0.27 -9.42
CA GLU A 90 29.32 1.05 -10.06
C GLU A 90 29.86 2.14 -9.11
N ILE A 91 29.39 2.15 -7.86
CA ILE A 91 29.71 3.24 -6.91
C ILE A 91 31.15 3.14 -6.40
N ARG A 92 31.63 1.94 -6.07
CA ARG A 92 32.96 1.77 -5.49
C ARG A 92 34.07 2.21 -6.46
N PRO A 93 34.10 1.77 -7.73
CA PRO A 93 35.09 2.26 -8.68
C PRO A 93 35.04 3.77 -8.87
N ALA A 94 33.84 4.38 -8.94
CA ALA A 94 33.69 5.81 -9.11
C ALA A 94 34.34 6.62 -7.97
N TYR A 95 34.18 6.18 -6.72
CA TYR A 95 34.87 6.80 -5.57
C TYR A 95 36.38 6.59 -5.61
N LEU A 96 36.85 5.38 -5.92
CA LEU A 96 38.28 5.07 -5.94
C LEU A 96 39.02 5.74 -7.10
N GLU A 97 38.33 6.04 -8.20
CA GLU A 97 38.87 6.79 -9.33
C GLU A 97 39.05 8.27 -8.98
N CYS A 98 38.04 8.91 -8.36
CA CYS A 98 38.08 10.34 -8.11
C CYS A 98 39.01 10.73 -6.95
N CYS A 99 39.04 9.98 -5.85
CA CYS A 99 39.80 10.36 -4.65
C CYS A 99 40.29 9.15 -3.83
N ASN A 100 41.06 9.44 -2.77
CA ASN A 100 41.42 8.44 -1.76
C ASN A 100 40.30 8.37 -0.71
N TYR A 101 39.57 7.25 -0.69
CA TYR A 101 38.54 6.94 0.29
C TYR A 101 38.78 5.56 0.92
N ASN A 102 38.24 5.38 2.12
CA ASN A 102 38.09 4.06 2.73
C ASN A 102 36.66 3.58 2.45
N ILE A 103 36.48 2.54 1.64
CA ILE A 103 35.15 2.05 1.26
C ILE A 103 34.91 0.70 1.91
N ILE A 104 33.91 0.61 2.78
CA ILE A 104 33.48 -0.64 3.42
C ILE A 104 32.23 -1.12 2.71
N THR A 105 32.26 -2.29 2.09
CA THR A 105 31.05 -2.94 1.56
C THR A 105 30.50 -3.94 2.57
N VAL A 106 29.21 -3.80 2.91
CA VAL A 106 28.47 -4.76 3.73
C VAL A 106 27.92 -5.86 2.83
N ASP A 107 28.23 -7.12 3.13
CA ASP A 107 27.77 -8.29 2.39
C ASP A 107 26.93 -9.19 3.31
N TYR A 108 25.64 -9.27 3.01
CA TYR A 108 24.64 -10.07 3.73
C TYR A 108 23.86 -11.00 2.80
N ASN A 109 24.42 -11.30 1.62
CA ASN A 109 23.76 -12.07 0.56
C ASN A 109 23.13 -13.39 1.04
N LYS A 110 23.81 -14.12 1.94
CA LYS A 110 23.36 -15.42 2.48
C LYS A 110 21.97 -15.38 3.12
N ILE A 111 21.54 -14.21 3.59
CA ILE A 111 20.27 -14.01 4.29
C ILE A 111 19.34 -13.07 3.50
N ALA A 112 19.63 -12.86 2.22
CA ALA A 112 18.89 -11.99 1.30
C ALA A 112 18.73 -12.59 -0.12
N LEU A 113 18.70 -13.92 -0.22
CA LEU A 113 18.59 -14.66 -1.49
C LEU A 113 17.16 -14.69 -2.05
N GLU A 114 17.04 -14.96 -3.35
CA GLU A 114 15.78 -15.31 -3.98
C GLU A 114 15.37 -16.75 -3.63
N PRO A 115 14.09 -17.05 -3.33
CA PRO A 115 12.88 -16.20 -3.31
C PRO A 115 12.53 -15.56 -1.95
N CYS A 116 13.49 -15.44 -1.03
CA CYS A 116 13.29 -15.12 0.38
C CYS A 116 13.17 -13.61 0.70
N TYR A 117 12.33 -12.87 -0.02
CA TYR A 117 12.24 -11.42 0.14
C TYR A 117 11.72 -11.02 1.53
N MET A 118 10.72 -11.74 2.04
CA MET A 118 10.10 -11.45 3.35
C MET A 118 11.13 -11.59 4.48
N GLU A 119 11.94 -12.65 4.43
CA GLU A 119 13.03 -12.89 5.36
C GLU A 119 14.14 -11.85 5.18
N ALA A 120 14.53 -11.55 3.93
CA ALA A 120 15.53 -10.53 3.63
C ALA A 120 15.16 -9.15 4.20
N ALA A 121 13.89 -8.75 4.07
CA ALA A 121 13.36 -7.52 4.62
C ALA A 121 13.41 -7.54 6.16
N ARG A 122 13.00 -8.64 6.81
CA ARG A 122 13.12 -8.78 8.28
C ARG A 122 14.57 -8.75 8.76
N ASN A 123 15.47 -9.36 8.00
CA ASN A 123 16.90 -9.43 8.31
C ASN A 123 17.60 -8.05 8.23
N THR A 124 16.97 -7.03 7.63
CA THR A 124 17.56 -5.68 7.56
C THR A 124 17.88 -5.08 8.94
N GLU A 125 17.04 -5.33 9.94
CA GLU A 125 17.26 -4.87 11.32
C GLU A 125 18.54 -5.50 11.91
N LEU A 126 18.72 -6.81 11.71
CA LEU A 126 19.94 -7.53 12.11
C LEU A 126 21.19 -6.98 11.41
N VAL A 127 21.12 -6.74 10.10
CA VAL A 127 22.25 -6.19 9.33
C VAL A 127 22.60 -4.79 9.82
N GLY A 128 21.60 -3.96 10.12
CA GLY A 128 21.78 -2.63 10.69
C GLY A 128 22.46 -2.69 12.05
N MET A 129 21.97 -3.56 12.94
CA MET A 129 22.55 -3.78 14.28
C MET A 129 24.01 -4.24 14.22
N CYS A 130 24.36 -5.19 13.35
CA CYS A 130 25.75 -5.68 13.25
C CYS A 130 26.68 -4.66 12.58
N THR A 131 26.16 -3.85 11.65
CA THR A 131 26.94 -2.77 11.05
C THR A 131 27.18 -1.64 12.07
N ALA A 132 26.18 -1.30 12.90
CA ALA A 132 26.36 -0.37 14.02
C ALA A 132 27.40 -0.86 15.03
N GLN A 133 27.43 -2.16 15.34
CA GLN A 133 28.47 -2.76 16.19
C GLN A 133 29.89 -2.54 15.62
N LEU A 134 30.09 -2.70 14.31
CA LEU A 134 31.39 -2.42 13.69
C LEU A 134 31.78 -0.94 13.83
N ILE A 135 30.85 -0.02 13.56
CA ILE A 135 31.11 1.43 13.64
C ILE A 135 31.43 1.82 15.10
N ASP A 136 30.64 1.35 16.06
CA ASP A 136 30.86 1.60 17.49
C ASP A 136 32.26 1.12 17.92
N GLU A 137 32.70 -0.06 17.47
CA GLU A 137 34.05 -0.56 17.78
C GLU A 137 35.15 0.30 17.14
N MET A 138 35.00 0.69 15.88
CA MET A 138 35.92 1.60 15.21
C MET A 138 36.06 2.93 15.97
N VAL A 139 34.94 3.54 16.34
CA VAL A 139 34.94 4.85 17.02
C VAL A 139 35.47 4.74 18.45
N SER A 140 35.00 3.77 19.22
CA SER A 140 35.33 3.67 20.64
C SER A 140 36.73 3.13 20.93
N LYS A 141 37.29 2.27 20.07
CA LYS A 141 38.58 1.60 20.34
C LYS A 141 39.68 1.92 19.34
N HIS A 142 39.36 2.42 18.16
CA HIS A 142 40.34 2.63 17.08
C HIS A 142 40.49 4.11 16.65
N GLY A 143 39.85 5.04 17.35
CA GLY A 143 40.08 6.49 17.18
C GLY A 143 39.44 7.09 15.92
N PHE A 144 38.52 6.37 15.27
CA PHE A 144 37.72 6.92 14.18
C PHE A 144 36.68 7.92 14.70
N ARG A 145 36.30 8.91 13.90
CA ARG A 145 35.26 9.88 14.27
C ARG A 145 34.00 9.60 13.49
N LEU A 146 32.83 9.72 14.13
CA LEU A 146 31.54 9.55 13.47
C LEU A 146 31.32 10.50 12.27
N THR A 147 31.94 11.68 12.31
CA THR A 147 31.90 12.67 11.21
C THR A 147 32.61 12.20 9.94
N ASP A 148 33.44 11.16 10.03
CA ASP A 148 34.16 10.61 8.88
C ASP A 148 33.33 9.59 8.10
N PHE A 149 32.19 9.13 8.65
CA PHE A 149 31.33 8.12 8.04
C PHE A 149 30.22 8.72 7.17
N HIS A 150 30.06 8.14 5.98
CA HIS A 150 28.91 8.36 5.11
C HIS A 150 28.31 7.00 4.71
N ILE A 151 27.07 6.75 5.13
CA ILE A 151 26.36 5.50 4.84
C ILE A 151 25.57 5.65 3.54
N ILE A 152 25.72 4.71 2.62
CA ILE A 152 25.06 4.72 1.31
C ILE A 152 24.40 3.36 1.10
N GLY A 153 23.07 3.34 1.11
CA GLY A 153 22.29 2.11 1.04
C GLY A 153 21.34 2.08 -0.15
N PHE A 154 21.29 0.97 -0.88
CA PHE A 154 20.36 0.80 -2.00
C PHE A 154 19.22 -0.19 -1.67
N SER A 155 17.98 0.18 -1.99
CA SER A 155 16.82 -0.71 -1.78
C SER A 155 16.68 -1.15 -0.31
N LEU A 156 16.79 -2.45 0.00
CA LEU A 156 16.88 -2.93 1.39
C LEU A 156 18.06 -2.30 2.15
N GLY A 157 19.18 -2.04 1.48
CA GLY A 157 20.33 -1.33 2.03
C GLY A 157 19.99 0.09 2.50
N GLY A 158 19.05 0.78 1.83
CA GLY A 158 18.57 2.08 2.26
C GLY A 158 17.83 2.00 3.60
N GLN A 159 17.03 0.95 3.80
CA GLN A 159 16.36 0.69 5.08
C GLN A 159 17.35 0.27 6.17
N ILE A 160 18.36 -0.54 5.82
CA ILE A 160 19.45 -0.91 6.72
C ILE A 160 20.17 0.34 7.24
N ALA A 161 20.38 1.37 6.42
CA ALA A 161 21.01 2.62 6.86
C ALA A 161 20.26 3.30 8.01
N GLY A 162 18.93 3.28 8.00
CA GLY A 162 18.12 3.77 9.13
C GLY A 162 18.26 2.90 10.37
N PHE A 163 18.28 1.57 10.22
CA PHE A 163 18.56 0.68 11.36
C PHE A 163 19.95 0.88 11.97
N ILE A 164 20.98 1.17 11.15
CA ILE A 164 22.31 1.49 11.67
C ILE A 164 22.23 2.67 12.64
N ALA A 165 21.58 3.76 12.23
CA ALA A 165 21.41 4.94 13.07
C ALA A 165 20.69 4.61 14.39
N ASN A 166 19.63 3.80 14.33
CA ASN A 166 18.85 3.41 15.50
C ASN A 166 19.63 2.55 16.52
N TYR A 167 20.63 1.79 16.09
CA TYR A 167 21.44 0.93 16.96
C TYR A 167 22.78 1.53 17.39
N LEU A 168 23.21 2.63 16.77
CA LEU A 168 24.51 3.25 17.02
C LEU A 168 24.58 3.85 18.42
N LYS A 169 25.61 3.49 19.20
CA LYS A 169 25.80 4.01 20.56
C LYS A 169 26.80 5.15 20.63
N ALA A 170 27.73 5.20 19.68
CA ALA A 170 28.78 6.22 19.63
C ALA A 170 28.23 7.64 19.39
N GLY A 171 27.00 7.79 18.91
CA GLY A 171 26.36 9.08 18.65
C GLY A 171 25.55 9.07 17.36
N LYS A 172 25.39 10.26 16.75
CA LYS A 172 24.61 10.46 15.52
C LYS A 172 25.52 10.48 14.29
N LEU A 173 25.06 9.88 13.20
CA LEU A 173 25.77 9.89 11.92
C LEU A 173 25.70 11.29 11.28
N SER A 174 26.75 11.69 10.58
CA SER A 174 26.77 12.98 9.87
C SER A 174 25.95 12.94 8.58
N ARG A 175 26.02 11.84 7.82
CA ARG A 175 25.39 11.73 6.50
C ARG A 175 24.92 10.32 6.16
N ILE A 176 23.71 10.23 5.62
CA ILE A 176 23.17 9.03 4.96
C ILE A 176 22.67 9.41 3.56
N SER A 177 22.98 8.57 2.56
CA SER A 177 22.33 8.57 1.25
C SER A 177 21.52 7.28 1.05
N ALA A 178 20.20 7.38 0.97
CA ALA A 178 19.31 6.26 0.68
C ALA A 178 18.96 6.25 -0.82
N LEU A 179 19.47 5.26 -1.54
CA LEU A 179 19.25 5.08 -2.97
C LEU A 179 18.06 4.15 -3.18
N ASP A 180 16.93 4.72 -3.61
CA ASP A 180 15.67 4.03 -3.90
C ASP A 180 15.26 3.05 -2.79
N PRO A 181 15.10 3.52 -1.53
CA PRO A 181 14.82 2.65 -0.40
C PRO A 181 13.58 1.78 -0.64
N ALA A 182 13.66 0.51 -0.25
CA ALA A 182 12.60 -0.46 -0.55
C ALA A 182 11.27 -0.09 0.14
N MET A 183 10.15 -0.25 -0.58
CA MET A 183 8.80 -0.03 -0.02
C MET A 183 8.20 -1.27 0.66
N PRO A 184 8.22 -2.47 0.04
CA PRO A 184 7.48 -3.61 0.60
C PRO A 184 8.00 -3.96 1.99
N LEU A 185 7.09 -4.04 2.96
CA LEU A 185 7.33 -4.24 4.41
C LEU A 185 7.96 -3.06 5.17
N PHE A 186 8.15 -1.90 4.56
CA PHE A 186 8.70 -0.70 5.20
C PHE A 186 7.75 0.51 5.16
N ALA A 187 6.50 0.31 4.75
CA ALA A 187 5.43 1.30 4.86
C ALA A 187 4.87 1.28 6.30
N THR A 188 5.53 2.00 7.21
CA THR A 188 5.21 2.05 8.64
C THR A 188 5.28 3.48 9.18
N MET A 189 4.45 3.81 10.17
CA MET A 189 4.51 5.09 10.88
C MET A 189 5.59 5.12 11.98
N ASP A 190 6.14 3.96 12.36
CA ASP A 190 7.24 3.88 13.32
C ASP A 190 8.55 4.21 12.62
N ASN A 191 9.06 5.43 12.81
CA ASN A 191 10.32 5.88 12.24
C ASN A 191 11.53 5.05 12.68
N ARG A 192 11.44 4.23 13.73
CA ARG A 192 12.52 3.31 14.12
C ARG A 192 12.59 2.04 13.26
N LYS A 193 11.61 1.83 12.39
CA LYS A 193 11.46 0.63 11.56
C LYS A 193 11.60 0.90 10.06
N LYS A 194 12.10 2.08 9.70
CA LYS A 194 12.35 2.52 8.33
C LYS A 194 13.43 3.61 8.35
N ILE A 195 13.99 3.92 7.19
CA ILE A 195 14.78 5.13 7.01
C ILE A 195 13.91 6.39 7.20
N ASP A 196 14.42 7.37 7.92
CA ASP A 196 13.82 8.67 8.20
C ASP A 196 14.88 9.80 8.22
N SER A 197 14.42 11.05 8.06
CA SER A 197 15.28 12.23 8.14
C SER A 197 16.07 12.30 9.47
N GLY A 198 15.52 11.82 10.58
CA GLY A 198 16.17 11.86 11.89
C GLY A 198 17.41 10.97 12.04
N ASP A 199 17.65 10.03 11.12
CA ASP A 199 18.69 9.01 11.23
C ASP A 199 20.14 9.55 11.10
N ALA A 200 20.30 10.77 10.57
CA ALA A 200 21.59 11.46 10.52
C ALA A 200 21.42 12.97 10.64
N ASP A 201 22.52 13.72 10.71
CA ASP A 201 22.48 15.18 10.59
C ASP A 201 22.01 15.64 9.22
N PHE A 202 22.31 14.84 8.18
CA PHE A 202 21.73 15.02 6.86
C PHE A 202 21.43 13.68 6.19
N VAL A 203 20.23 13.56 5.64
CA VAL A 203 19.76 12.35 4.94
C VAL A 203 19.29 12.81 3.57
N ASP A 204 19.96 12.39 2.50
CA ASP A 204 19.46 12.55 1.14
C ASP A 204 18.92 11.22 0.59
N VAL A 205 17.83 11.30 -0.17
CA VAL A 205 17.16 10.13 -0.72
C VAL A 205 17.02 10.31 -2.23
N LEU A 206 17.39 9.29 -2.99
CA LEU A 206 17.25 9.29 -4.45
C LEU A 206 16.20 8.26 -4.86
N HIS A 207 15.03 8.71 -5.29
CA HIS A 207 13.95 7.87 -5.79
C HIS A 207 14.11 7.66 -7.30
N THR A 208 14.03 6.40 -7.75
CA THR A 208 14.21 6.01 -9.16
C THR A 208 13.26 4.91 -9.63
N ASN A 209 12.61 4.20 -8.71
CA ASN A 209 11.62 3.16 -8.98
C ASN A 209 10.53 3.14 -7.89
N ALA A 210 10.16 4.32 -7.40
CA ALA A 210 9.04 4.55 -6.49
C ALA A 210 7.75 4.00 -7.11
N LEU A 211 6.91 3.26 -6.37
CA LEU A 211 5.71 2.55 -6.89
C LEU A 211 5.99 1.23 -7.62
N GLY A 212 7.25 0.94 -7.94
CA GLY A 212 7.69 -0.38 -8.40
C GLY A 212 8.21 -1.21 -7.23
N LYS A 213 9.50 -1.04 -6.91
CA LYS A 213 10.15 -1.69 -5.75
C LYS A 213 10.61 -0.69 -4.68
N GLY A 214 10.82 0.57 -5.07
CA GLY A 214 11.17 1.67 -4.18
C GLY A 214 9.93 2.35 -3.58
N LYS A 215 10.12 3.09 -2.49
CA LYS A 215 9.06 3.89 -1.85
C LYS A 215 8.89 5.24 -2.54
N LEU A 216 7.67 5.78 -2.53
CA LEU A 216 7.38 7.15 -2.98
C LEU A 216 7.43 8.16 -1.82
N GLU A 217 7.17 7.69 -0.60
CA GLU A 217 7.17 8.51 0.61
C GLU A 217 8.54 9.19 0.80
N THR A 218 8.52 10.51 1.00
CA THR A 218 9.71 11.28 1.34
C THR A 218 10.23 10.86 2.70
N CYS A 219 11.52 10.58 2.81
CA CYS A 219 12.12 10.11 4.06
C CYS A 219 13.53 10.66 4.32
N GLY A 220 13.93 11.71 3.61
CA GLY A 220 15.15 12.44 3.86
C GLY A 220 14.90 13.86 4.35
N HIS A 221 15.99 14.54 4.65
CA HIS A 221 16.03 15.99 4.67
C HIS A 221 15.92 16.56 3.23
N ALA A 222 16.43 15.81 2.25
CA ALA A 222 16.28 16.12 0.83
C ALA A 222 15.95 14.87 0.03
N ASP A 223 14.82 14.89 -0.67
CA ASP A 223 14.38 13.80 -1.54
C ASP A 223 14.46 14.22 -3.01
N PHE A 224 15.21 13.47 -3.80
CA PHE A 224 15.44 13.68 -5.23
C PHE A 224 14.70 12.62 -6.03
N PHE A 225 13.81 13.03 -6.93
CA PHE A 225 13.03 12.13 -7.77
C PHE A 225 13.57 12.19 -9.20
N ALA A 226 14.56 11.35 -9.51
CA ALA A 226 15.18 11.35 -10.83
C ALA A 226 14.17 10.84 -11.86
N ASN A 227 13.93 11.59 -12.94
CA ASN A 227 12.91 11.25 -13.95
C ASN A 227 11.54 10.96 -13.33
N SER A 228 11.11 11.84 -12.41
CA SER A 228 9.89 11.71 -11.61
C SER A 228 9.89 10.56 -10.60
N GLY A 229 11.03 9.88 -10.43
CA GLY A 229 11.28 8.88 -9.40
C GLY A 229 10.68 7.50 -9.67
N TYR A 230 10.06 7.28 -10.84
CA TYR A 230 9.39 6.03 -11.17
C TYR A 230 10.05 5.24 -12.31
N SER A 231 10.51 5.93 -13.36
CA SER A 231 11.00 5.27 -14.58
C SER A 231 12.23 5.96 -15.12
N GLN A 232 13.33 5.21 -15.23
CA GLN A 232 14.61 5.75 -15.69
C GLN A 232 14.82 5.44 -17.18
N PRO A 233 15.33 6.41 -17.97
CA PRO A 233 15.75 6.18 -19.36
C PRO A 233 16.73 5.01 -19.46
N GLY A 234 16.61 4.19 -20.51
CA GLY A 234 17.47 3.02 -20.72
C GLY A 234 17.02 1.74 -20.00
N CYS A 235 16.15 1.83 -18.99
CA CYS A 235 15.54 0.65 -18.37
C CYS A 235 14.36 0.14 -19.23
N THR A 236 14.64 -0.74 -20.19
CA THR A 236 13.62 -1.53 -20.93
C THR A 236 13.65 -2.99 -20.47
N ARG A 237 12.48 -3.60 -20.19
CA ARG A 237 12.39 -5.06 -20.03
C ARG A 237 12.82 -5.72 -21.34
N THR A 238 14.03 -6.25 -21.40
CA THR A 238 14.44 -7.17 -22.45
C THR A 238 13.73 -8.50 -22.21
N GLU A 239 12.94 -8.96 -23.19
CA GLU A 239 12.13 -10.19 -23.18
C GLU A 239 12.95 -11.51 -23.15
N ASN A 240 14.19 -11.51 -22.65
CA ASN A 240 15.07 -12.69 -22.66
C ASN A 240 15.20 -13.42 -21.30
N GLN A 241 14.20 -13.30 -20.43
CA GLN A 241 14.07 -14.18 -19.27
C GLN A 241 12.67 -14.83 -19.27
N THR A 242 12.39 -15.59 -20.33
CA THR A 242 11.26 -16.52 -20.39
C THR A 242 11.62 -17.80 -19.63
N PHE A 243 10.92 -18.06 -18.52
CA PHE A 243 10.52 -19.42 -18.21
C PHE A 243 9.57 -19.89 -19.33
N ASN A 244 9.91 -21.03 -19.92
CA ASN A 244 9.14 -21.70 -20.95
C ASN A 244 7.72 -22.01 -20.47
N THR A 245 6.72 -21.52 -21.19
CA THR A 245 5.51 -22.28 -21.49
C THR A 245 5.04 -21.95 -22.89
N GLN A 246 5.00 -23.00 -23.71
CA GLN A 246 4.41 -23.02 -25.04
C GLN A 246 2.88 -22.87 -24.97
N GLU A 247 2.30 -22.60 -26.15
CA GLU A 247 0.86 -22.58 -26.49
C GLU A 247 0.14 -21.24 -26.22
N GLN A 248 -0.55 -20.60 -27.17
CA GLN A 248 -1.16 -21.02 -28.44
C GLN A 248 -1.34 -19.79 -29.37
N ASN A 249 -1.33 -20.06 -30.68
CA ASN A 249 -1.60 -19.13 -31.77
C ASN A 249 -3.11 -18.96 -32.05
N LEU A 250 -3.46 -17.78 -32.58
CA LEU A 250 -4.57 -17.43 -33.49
C LEU A 250 -6.01 -17.33 -32.94
N VAL A 251 -6.51 -16.09 -32.80
CA VAL A 251 -7.67 -15.56 -33.56
C VAL A 251 -7.44 -14.05 -33.79
N LYS A 252 -7.51 -13.61 -35.07
CA LYS A 252 -7.61 -12.20 -35.43
C LYS A 252 -9.08 -11.79 -35.34
N ASP A 253 -9.38 -10.79 -34.53
CA ASP A 253 -10.57 -9.96 -34.72
C ASP A 253 -10.29 -8.54 -34.22
N GLU A 254 -10.77 -7.54 -34.95
CA GLU A 254 -10.46 -6.12 -34.77
C GLU A 254 -11.01 -5.55 -33.44
N GLN A 255 -10.21 -5.56 -32.36
CA GLN A 255 -10.56 -4.83 -31.12
C GLN A 255 -9.36 -4.19 -30.41
N ARG A 256 -9.53 -2.88 -30.11
CA ARG A 256 -8.79 -1.99 -29.19
C ARG A 256 -7.48 -2.56 -28.61
N LYS A 257 -6.34 -2.02 -29.04
CA LYS A 257 -5.04 -2.22 -28.36
C LYS A 257 -5.14 -1.81 -26.89
N LYS A 258 -5.15 -2.78 -25.98
CA LYS A 258 -4.78 -2.55 -24.58
C LYS A 258 -3.29 -2.17 -24.54
N PRO A 259 -2.89 -1.21 -23.68
CA PRO A 259 -1.49 -0.82 -23.53
C PRO A 259 -0.65 -2.04 -23.18
N GLN A 260 0.37 -2.32 -23.98
CA GLN A 260 1.23 -3.51 -23.83
C GLN A 260 2.45 -3.20 -22.94
N SER A 261 2.63 -1.93 -22.56
CA SER A 261 3.68 -1.46 -21.66
C SER A 261 3.19 -0.32 -20.76
N VAL A 262 3.83 -0.15 -19.59
CA VAL A 262 3.58 1.01 -18.70
C VAL A 262 3.86 2.34 -19.40
N ARG A 263 4.73 2.36 -20.42
CA ARG A 263 5.01 3.57 -21.22
C ARG A 263 3.81 4.03 -22.04
N ASP A 264 2.94 3.10 -22.46
CA ASP A 264 1.71 3.43 -23.19
C ASP A 264 0.66 4.08 -22.28
N LEU A 265 0.79 3.92 -20.95
CA LEU A 265 -0.04 4.55 -19.91
C LEU A 265 0.37 6.00 -19.57
N LEU A 266 1.47 6.51 -20.14
CA LEU A 266 2.14 7.73 -19.69
C LEU A 266 2.39 8.76 -20.81
N LYS A 267 1.48 8.88 -21.78
CA LYS A 267 1.30 10.17 -22.49
C LYS A 267 0.57 11.14 -21.54
N THR A 268 1.31 11.86 -20.70
CA THR A 268 0.79 12.56 -19.50
C THR A 268 0.38 14.02 -19.69
N GLY A 269 -0.24 14.35 -20.83
CA GLY A 269 -1.08 15.54 -20.89
C GLY A 269 -2.39 15.30 -20.13
N SER A 270 -2.95 16.35 -19.52
CA SER A 270 -4.36 16.28 -19.12
C SER A 270 -5.20 16.06 -20.39
N CYS A 271 -5.97 14.96 -20.45
CA CYS A 271 -6.97 14.70 -21.49
C CYS A 271 -8.12 15.74 -21.53
N ILE A 272 -8.12 16.70 -20.59
CA ILE A 272 -9.15 17.72 -20.41
C ILE A 272 -8.47 19.08 -20.27
N PRO A 273 -8.78 20.05 -21.14
CA PRO A 273 -8.25 21.39 -21.01
C PRO A 273 -8.90 22.12 -19.82
N ALA A 274 -8.15 22.99 -19.18
CA ALA A 274 -8.69 23.97 -18.24
C ALA A 274 -9.65 24.94 -18.98
N PRO A 275 -10.63 25.56 -18.30
CA PRO A 275 -10.84 25.58 -16.85
C PRO A 275 -11.70 24.42 -16.31
N TYR A 276 -11.33 23.89 -15.14
CA TYR A 276 -12.07 22.84 -14.45
C TYR A 276 -13.24 23.45 -13.66
N ARG A 277 -14.37 23.69 -14.33
CA ARG A 277 -15.57 24.29 -13.74
C ARG A 277 -16.75 23.33 -13.76
N CYS A 278 -17.57 23.42 -12.74
CA CYS A 278 -18.82 22.69 -12.62
C CYS A 278 -19.99 23.66 -12.89
N PRO A 279 -21.08 23.22 -13.53
CA PRO A 279 -21.32 21.85 -13.98
C PRO A 279 -20.48 21.50 -15.22
N HIS A 280 -20.05 20.24 -15.29
CA HIS A 280 -19.17 19.77 -16.35
C HIS A 280 -19.82 18.62 -17.13
N PRO A 281 -19.82 18.63 -18.48
CA PRO A 281 -20.57 17.65 -19.28
C PRO A 281 -20.11 16.20 -19.12
N LYS A 282 -18.85 16.01 -18.71
CA LYS A 282 -18.25 14.70 -18.43
C LYS A 282 -18.37 14.26 -16.96
N MET A 283 -19.01 15.06 -16.12
CA MET A 283 -19.44 14.68 -14.78
C MET A 283 -20.93 14.38 -14.82
N GLN A 284 -21.29 13.10 -14.75
CA GLN A 284 -22.67 12.68 -14.97
C GLN A 284 -23.22 11.97 -13.74
N TYR A 285 -24.47 12.24 -13.41
CA TYR A 285 -25.14 11.64 -12.26
C TYR A 285 -26.30 10.78 -12.75
N TYR A 286 -26.18 9.46 -12.60
CA TYR A 286 -27.21 8.54 -13.07
C TYR A 286 -28.01 8.01 -11.89
N LEU A 287 -29.31 8.33 -11.87
CA LEU A 287 -30.27 7.78 -10.94
C LEU A 287 -30.69 6.37 -11.36
N TYR A 288 -30.56 5.46 -10.42
CA TYR A 288 -31.13 4.14 -10.47
C TYR A 288 -32.19 3.98 -9.39
N THR A 289 -33.33 3.41 -9.77
CA THR A 289 -34.36 2.90 -8.87
C THR A 289 -34.62 1.44 -9.22
N ARG A 290 -35.47 0.77 -8.43
CA ARG A 290 -35.82 -0.63 -8.66
C ARG A 290 -36.31 -0.91 -10.09
N THR A 291 -36.94 0.06 -10.75
CA THR A 291 -37.49 -0.07 -12.12
C THR A 291 -36.59 0.52 -13.21
N THR A 292 -35.44 1.11 -12.86
CA THR A 292 -34.52 1.75 -13.83
C THR A 292 -33.15 1.08 -13.89
N GLN A 293 -33.00 -0.13 -13.32
CA GLN A 293 -31.71 -0.79 -13.12
C GLN A 293 -30.90 -0.98 -14.41
N GLU A 294 -31.57 -1.35 -15.51
CA GLU A 294 -30.93 -1.55 -16.82
C GLU A 294 -30.52 -0.21 -17.47
N LYS A 295 -31.37 0.81 -17.35
CA LYS A 295 -31.17 2.12 -17.96
C LYS A 295 -31.42 3.23 -16.94
N GLY A 296 -30.33 3.66 -16.31
CA GLY A 296 -30.34 4.77 -15.37
C GLY A 296 -30.80 6.08 -16.01
N GLU A 297 -31.40 6.93 -15.20
CA GLU A 297 -31.91 8.25 -15.60
C GLU A 297 -30.84 9.30 -15.32
N LEU A 298 -30.40 10.02 -16.34
CA LEU A 298 -29.45 11.12 -16.15
C LEU A 298 -30.12 12.26 -15.39
N LEU A 299 -29.56 12.62 -14.25
CA LEU A 299 -29.93 13.82 -13.50
C LEU A 299 -29.06 14.97 -14.00
N ASN A 300 -29.71 15.96 -14.61
CA ASN A 300 -29.08 17.20 -15.02
C ASN A 300 -29.29 18.25 -13.92
N THR A 301 -28.24 18.60 -13.19
CA THR A 301 -28.30 19.56 -12.07
C THR A 301 -28.59 20.99 -12.51
N LEU A 302 -28.50 21.29 -13.81
CA LEU A 302 -28.91 22.58 -14.38
C LEU A 302 -30.40 22.67 -14.72
N ASP A 303 -31.09 21.53 -14.72
CA ASP A 303 -32.50 21.45 -15.09
C ASP A 303 -33.30 21.06 -13.85
N ASN A 304 -33.92 22.06 -13.22
CA ASN A 304 -34.72 21.87 -12.00
C ASN A 304 -35.81 20.80 -12.15
N ASP A 305 -36.31 20.55 -13.36
CA ASP A 305 -37.34 19.55 -13.59
C ASP A 305 -36.76 18.16 -13.84
N SER A 306 -35.44 18.00 -14.01
CA SER A 306 -34.79 16.71 -14.26
C SER A 306 -35.08 15.69 -13.16
N LEU A 307 -35.04 16.11 -11.88
CA LEU A 307 -35.37 15.24 -10.75
C LEU A 307 -36.88 15.03 -10.63
N THR A 308 -37.69 16.03 -10.98
CA THR A 308 -39.15 15.91 -10.97
C THR A 308 -39.62 14.86 -11.99
N ARG A 309 -39.08 14.89 -13.22
CA ARG A 309 -39.41 13.96 -14.31
C ARG A 309 -38.82 12.57 -14.12
N SER A 310 -37.79 12.41 -13.29
CA SER A 310 -37.22 11.10 -12.98
C SER A 310 -38.07 10.32 -11.99
N ARG A 311 -37.75 9.02 -11.83
CA ARG A 311 -38.38 8.11 -10.87
C ARG A 311 -37.87 8.29 -9.44
N PHE A 312 -37.14 9.38 -9.15
CA PHE A 312 -36.70 9.69 -7.79
C PHE A 312 -37.89 9.81 -6.84
N ASN A 313 -37.78 9.17 -5.67
CA ASN A 313 -38.82 9.15 -4.66
C ASN A 313 -38.25 9.53 -3.29
N THR A 314 -38.69 10.65 -2.72
CA THR A 314 -38.22 11.18 -1.44
C THR A 314 -38.51 10.28 -0.23
N LYS A 315 -39.43 9.31 -0.37
CA LYS A 315 -39.70 8.30 0.67
C LYS A 315 -38.65 7.19 0.71
N HIS A 316 -37.83 7.05 -0.34
CA HIS A 316 -36.78 6.04 -0.40
C HIS A 316 -35.44 6.61 0.06
N PRO A 317 -34.60 5.82 0.78
CA PRO A 317 -33.27 6.27 1.15
C PRO A 317 -32.42 6.59 -0.08
N THR A 318 -31.62 7.65 0.01
CA THR A 318 -30.77 8.11 -1.09
C THR A 318 -29.32 7.71 -0.83
N LYS A 319 -28.75 6.97 -1.78
CA LYS A 319 -27.35 6.52 -1.78
C LYS A 319 -26.63 7.19 -2.94
N VAL A 320 -25.47 7.79 -2.71
CA VAL A 320 -24.60 8.32 -3.77
C VAL A 320 -23.33 7.46 -3.82
N VAL A 321 -23.06 6.84 -4.96
CA VAL A 321 -21.91 5.94 -5.13
C VAL A 321 -20.88 6.60 -6.03
N VAL A 322 -19.64 6.69 -5.54
CA VAL A 322 -18.49 7.26 -6.25
C VAL A 322 -17.46 6.15 -6.47
N HIS A 323 -17.26 5.77 -7.73
CA HIS A 323 -16.29 4.73 -8.09
C HIS A 323 -14.84 5.23 -7.92
N GLY A 324 -13.87 4.32 -8.07
CA GLY A 324 -12.44 4.63 -8.01
C GLY A 324 -11.81 4.83 -9.40
N PHE A 325 -10.47 4.72 -9.46
CA PHE A 325 -9.70 4.78 -10.71
C PHE A 325 -10.13 3.68 -11.69
N GLY A 326 -10.26 4.02 -12.98
CA GLY A 326 -10.70 3.08 -14.02
C GLY A 326 -12.15 2.59 -13.89
N GLY A 327 -12.91 3.12 -12.94
CA GLY A 327 -14.30 2.76 -12.71
C GLY A 327 -15.29 3.46 -13.64
N GLY A 328 -16.56 3.13 -13.48
CA GLY A 328 -17.66 3.76 -14.21
C GLY A 328 -19.02 3.25 -13.71
N ARG A 329 -20.10 3.84 -14.20
CA ARG A 329 -21.46 3.48 -13.73
C ARG A 329 -21.92 2.07 -14.12
N ASN A 330 -21.34 1.52 -15.19
CA ASN A 330 -21.67 0.20 -15.74
C ASN A 330 -20.62 -0.86 -15.42
N LEU A 331 -19.69 -0.55 -14.51
CA LEU A 331 -18.63 -1.47 -14.09
C LEU A 331 -18.77 -1.78 -12.60
N SER A 332 -18.29 -2.95 -12.19
CA SER A 332 -18.13 -3.27 -10.77
C SER A 332 -17.18 -2.26 -10.10
N PRO A 333 -17.43 -1.82 -8.85
CA PRO A 333 -18.47 -2.29 -7.93
C PRO A 333 -19.83 -1.60 -8.08
N SER A 334 -19.95 -0.59 -8.96
CA SER A 334 -21.16 0.24 -9.10
C SER A 334 -22.42 -0.58 -9.43
N THR A 335 -22.30 -1.53 -10.36
CA THR A 335 -23.40 -2.41 -10.77
C THR A 335 -23.81 -3.37 -9.66
N ASP A 336 -22.83 -3.95 -8.99
CA ASP A 336 -23.04 -5.04 -8.04
C ASP A 336 -23.63 -4.51 -6.72
N MET A 337 -23.16 -3.34 -6.29
CA MET A 337 -23.71 -2.62 -5.14
C MET A 337 -25.17 -2.21 -5.36
N ARG A 338 -25.50 -1.74 -6.58
CA ARG A 338 -26.88 -1.42 -6.95
C ARG A 338 -27.78 -2.65 -6.86
N ASN A 339 -27.34 -3.77 -7.42
CA ASN A 339 -28.08 -5.03 -7.39
C ASN A 339 -28.33 -5.49 -5.93
N ALA A 340 -27.33 -5.40 -5.06
CA ALA A 340 -27.46 -5.78 -3.66
C ALA A 340 -28.46 -4.90 -2.89
N TYR A 341 -28.47 -3.58 -3.12
CA TYR A 341 -29.48 -2.71 -2.50
C TYR A 341 -30.90 -3.01 -3.00
N PHE A 342 -31.09 -3.25 -4.30
CA PHE A 342 -32.42 -3.56 -4.84
C PHE A 342 -32.92 -4.97 -4.51
N ALA A 343 -32.02 -5.90 -4.14
CA ALA A 343 -32.41 -7.16 -3.53
C ALA A 343 -33.05 -6.96 -2.14
N ARG A 344 -32.72 -5.86 -1.44
CA ARG A 344 -33.23 -5.57 -0.09
C ARG A 344 -34.46 -4.67 -0.07
N GLY A 345 -34.57 -3.71 -0.99
CA GLY A 345 -35.67 -2.75 -0.94
C GLY A 345 -35.62 -1.70 -2.03
N ASN A 346 -36.46 -0.67 -1.86
CA ASN A 346 -36.51 0.46 -2.77
C ASN A 346 -35.56 1.58 -2.28
N TYR A 347 -34.67 2.00 -3.17
CA TYR A 347 -33.66 3.04 -2.92
C TYR A 347 -33.62 4.02 -4.10
N ASN A 348 -33.11 5.22 -3.85
CA ASN A 348 -32.58 6.10 -4.90
C ASN A 348 -31.07 5.92 -4.91
N ILE A 349 -30.51 5.24 -5.91
CA ILE A 349 -29.06 5.03 -6.02
C ILE A 349 -28.54 5.92 -7.14
N ILE A 350 -27.80 6.96 -6.79
CA ILE A 350 -27.19 7.88 -7.75
C ILE A 350 -25.73 7.50 -7.90
N ILE A 351 -25.33 7.11 -9.11
CA ILE A 351 -23.93 6.79 -9.40
C ILE A 351 -23.29 7.99 -10.09
N VAL A 352 -22.20 8.47 -9.51
CA VAL A 352 -21.38 9.54 -10.10
C VAL A 352 -20.46 8.90 -11.13
N ASP A 353 -20.70 9.17 -12.41
CA ASP A 353 -19.88 8.71 -13.51
C ASP A 353 -18.92 9.82 -13.95
N TYR A 354 -17.65 9.58 -13.63
CA TYR A 354 -16.55 10.45 -14.01
C TYR A 354 -15.43 9.68 -14.71
N GLY A 355 -15.68 8.42 -15.11
CA GLY A 355 -14.66 7.56 -15.72
C GLY A 355 -14.07 8.16 -17.00
N SER A 356 -14.85 8.99 -17.72
CA SER A 356 -14.34 9.73 -18.89
C SER A 356 -13.35 10.86 -18.54
N LEU A 357 -13.31 11.31 -17.27
CA LEU A 357 -12.37 12.28 -16.74
C LEU A 357 -11.09 11.67 -16.21
N VAL A 358 -11.09 10.38 -15.87
CA VAL A 358 -9.95 9.69 -15.28
C VAL A 358 -9.74 8.40 -16.06
N LYS A 359 -8.99 8.52 -17.16
CA LYS A 359 -8.72 7.43 -18.10
C LYS A 359 -7.23 7.34 -18.43
N GLU A 360 -6.78 6.13 -18.66
CA GLU A 360 -5.45 5.87 -19.22
C GLU A 360 -5.40 6.37 -20.67
N PRO A 361 -4.28 7.00 -21.12
CA PRO A 361 -3.01 7.23 -20.42
C PRO A 361 -2.88 8.59 -19.68
N CYS A 362 -3.99 9.30 -19.47
CA CYS A 362 -4.01 10.67 -18.92
C CYS A 362 -3.99 10.71 -17.39
N LEU A 363 -2.95 10.12 -16.79
CA LEU A 363 -2.87 9.91 -15.34
C LEU A 363 -2.59 11.19 -14.52
N SER A 364 -1.99 12.22 -15.13
CA SER A 364 -1.69 13.51 -14.45
C SER A 364 -2.94 14.23 -13.94
N GLN A 365 -4.12 13.83 -14.43
CA GLN A 365 -5.39 14.39 -13.99
C GLN A 365 -5.74 14.03 -12.54
N ILE A 366 -5.18 12.94 -12.00
CA ILE A 366 -5.49 12.48 -10.64
C ILE A 366 -5.06 13.52 -9.57
N GLU A 367 -4.12 14.42 -9.87
CA GLU A 367 -3.71 15.48 -8.93
C GLU A 367 -4.81 16.52 -8.65
N TRP A 368 -5.64 16.85 -9.64
CA TRP A 368 -6.68 17.87 -9.54
C TRP A 368 -8.10 17.32 -9.64
N ALA A 369 -8.28 16.18 -10.32
CA ALA A 369 -9.58 15.56 -10.58
C ALA A 369 -10.39 15.27 -9.31
N PRO A 370 -9.80 14.86 -8.17
CA PRO A 370 -10.59 14.61 -6.97
C PRO A 370 -11.26 15.88 -6.43
N ARG A 371 -10.54 17.00 -6.35
CA ARG A 371 -11.10 18.29 -5.93
C ARG A 371 -12.16 18.78 -6.91
N PHE A 372 -11.88 18.64 -8.20
CA PHE A 372 -12.82 18.99 -9.25
C PHE A 372 -14.10 18.16 -9.18
N ALA A 373 -13.98 16.85 -9.00
CA ALA A 373 -15.11 15.94 -8.83
C ALA A 373 -15.91 16.28 -7.57
N ALA A 374 -15.23 16.58 -6.45
CA ALA A 374 -15.88 16.98 -5.21
C ALA A 374 -16.73 18.26 -5.37
N MET A 375 -16.18 19.29 -6.02
CA MET A 375 -16.91 20.52 -6.36
C MET A 375 -18.12 20.24 -7.26
N CYS A 376 -18.02 19.30 -8.20
CA CYS A 376 -19.18 18.96 -9.03
C CYS A 376 -20.19 18.11 -8.25
N ILE A 377 -19.76 17.22 -7.37
CA ILE A 377 -20.67 16.41 -6.55
C ILE A 377 -21.40 17.29 -5.52
N SER A 378 -20.77 18.35 -4.99
CA SER A 378 -21.47 19.30 -4.13
C SER A 378 -22.66 19.96 -4.85
N GLN A 379 -22.54 20.26 -6.15
CA GLN A 379 -23.68 20.73 -6.96
C GLN A 379 -24.82 19.72 -7.03
N LEU A 380 -24.53 18.41 -7.10
CA LEU A 380 -25.59 17.39 -7.01
C LEU A 380 -26.25 17.40 -5.64
N VAL A 381 -25.47 17.50 -4.56
CA VAL A 381 -26.01 17.53 -3.19
C VAL A 381 -26.89 18.75 -2.97
N GLU A 382 -26.43 19.94 -3.38
CA GLU A 382 -27.21 21.18 -3.29
C GLU A 382 -28.45 21.13 -4.19
N TYR A 383 -28.32 20.56 -5.40
CA TYR A 383 -29.46 20.33 -6.29
C TYR A 383 -30.52 19.46 -5.62
N LEU A 384 -30.15 18.41 -4.89
CA LEU A 384 -31.09 17.59 -4.12
C LEU A 384 -31.65 18.34 -2.90
N GLN A 385 -30.82 19.08 -2.17
CA GLN A 385 -31.20 19.82 -0.96
C GLN A 385 -32.23 20.90 -1.24
N TYR A 386 -32.01 21.70 -2.29
CA TYR A 386 -32.84 22.87 -2.61
C TYR A 386 -33.92 22.59 -3.66
N HIS A 387 -34.11 21.33 -4.10
CA HIS A 387 -35.12 21.01 -5.10
C HIS A 387 -36.55 21.30 -4.57
N PRO A 388 -37.39 22.07 -5.30
CA PRO A 388 -38.65 22.59 -4.77
C PRO A 388 -39.70 21.54 -4.36
N LYS A 389 -39.74 20.39 -5.05
CA LYS A 389 -40.76 19.32 -4.81
C LYS A 389 -40.22 18.02 -4.21
N LYS A 390 -38.92 17.78 -4.34
CA LYS A 390 -38.25 16.50 -4.06
C LYS A 390 -36.98 16.73 -3.22
N ALA A 391 -37.02 17.74 -2.35
CA ALA A 391 -35.91 18.12 -1.48
C ALA A 391 -35.44 16.94 -0.62
N VAL A 392 -34.12 16.75 -0.55
CA VAL A 392 -33.47 15.80 0.36
C VAL A 392 -32.33 16.52 1.08
N PRO A 393 -32.41 16.73 2.40
CA PRO A 393 -31.34 17.39 3.14
C PRO A 393 -30.07 16.52 3.13
N PRO A 394 -28.86 17.12 3.13
CA PRO A 394 -27.59 16.39 3.09
C PRO A 394 -27.44 15.31 4.17
N GLU A 395 -28.00 15.55 5.36
CA GLU A 395 -28.01 14.63 6.50
C GLU A 395 -28.76 13.31 6.26
N LYS A 396 -29.61 13.25 5.22
CA LYS A 396 -30.33 12.03 4.79
C LYS A 396 -29.65 11.30 3.64
N ILE A 397 -28.51 11.80 3.16
CA ILE A 397 -27.73 11.20 2.09
C ILE A 397 -26.63 10.34 2.68
N HIS A 398 -26.56 9.08 2.24
CA HIS A 398 -25.40 8.21 2.49
C HIS A 398 -24.56 8.13 1.22
N THR A 399 -23.33 8.60 1.30
CA THR A 399 -22.37 8.55 0.19
C THR A 399 -21.35 7.42 0.41
N ILE A 400 -21.04 6.66 -0.64
CA ILE A 400 -20.15 5.49 -0.58
C ILE A 400 -19.08 5.67 -1.64
N GLY A 401 -17.81 5.73 -1.23
CA GLY A 401 -16.68 5.99 -2.10
C GLY A 401 -15.67 4.86 -2.07
N TYR A 402 -15.25 4.39 -3.25
CA TYR A 402 -14.21 3.36 -3.36
C TYR A 402 -12.88 3.97 -3.79
N SER A 403 -11.78 3.59 -3.12
CA SER A 403 -10.42 4.04 -3.45
C SER A 403 -10.35 5.58 -3.44
N VAL A 404 -9.95 6.22 -4.55
CA VAL A 404 -9.96 7.69 -4.68
C VAL A 404 -11.35 8.31 -4.48
N GLY A 405 -12.44 7.57 -4.75
CA GLY A 405 -13.82 8.01 -4.53
C GLY A 405 -14.14 8.30 -3.07
N ALA A 406 -13.47 7.64 -2.12
CA ALA A 406 -13.63 7.92 -0.69
C ALA A 406 -13.14 9.33 -0.34
N HIS A 407 -11.96 9.72 -0.83
CA HIS A 407 -11.42 11.07 -0.63
C HIS A 407 -12.20 12.14 -1.39
N ILE A 408 -12.72 11.83 -2.58
CA ILE A 408 -13.62 12.74 -3.30
C ILE A 408 -14.81 13.12 -2.40
N LEU A 409 -15.39 12.15 -1.69
CA LEU A 409 -16.53 12.39 -0.80
C LEU A 409 -16.16 13.20 0.45
N GLY A 410 -14.97 12.98 1.04
CA GLY A 410 -14.48 13.83 2.12
C GLY A 410 -14.39 15.30 1.68
N LEU A 411 -13.83 15.53 0.49
CA LEU A 411 -13.70 16.86 -0.10
C LEU A 411 -15.04 17.53 -0.45
N VAL A 412 -16.15 16.78 -0.63
CA VAL A 412 -17.47 17.37 -0.92
C VAL A 412 -17.90 18.28 0.23
N ALA A 413 -17.59 17.92 1.48
CA ALA A 413 -17.95 18.69 2.66
C ALA A 413 -17.39 20.13 2.62
N ASN A 414 -16.21 20.33 2.01
CA ASN A 414 -15.57 21.63 1.86
C ASN A 414 -16.26 22.55 0.83
N HIS A 415 -17.20 22.01 0.04
CA HIS A 415 -17.86 22.72 -1.07
C HIS A 415 -19.38 22.86 -0.87
N LEU A 416 -19.94 22.43 0.25
CA LEU A 416 -21.36 22.64 0.57
C LEU A 416 -21.55 24.05 1.16
N SER A 417 -22.53 24.79 0.65
CA SER A 417 -22.93 26.09 1.23
C SER A 417 -23.53 25.95 2.62
N GLU A 418 -24.39 24.95 2.83
CA GLU A 418 -25.05 24.66 4.10
C GLU A 418 -25.28 23.16 4.30
N GLY A 419 -25.35 22.73 5.55
CA GLY A 419 -25.62 21.34 5.93
C GLY A 419 -24.39 20.45 5.89
N LYS A 420 -24.56 19.19 6.31
CA LYS A 420 -23.49 18.20 6.39
C LYS A 420 -23.99 16.85 5.93
N LEU A 421 -23.17 16.10 5.19
CA LEU A 421 -23.53 14.77 4.72
C LEU A 421 -23.90 13.85 5.90
N GLY A 422 -24.93 13.04 5.73
CA GLY A 422 -25.43 12.13 6.76
C GLY A 422 -24.44 11.04 7.11
N ARG A 423 -23.93 10.35 6.07
CA ARG A 423 -22.93 9.30 6.23
C ARG A 423 -21.99 9.26 5.04
N ILE A 424 -20.69 9.09 5.30
CA ILE A 424 -19.69 8.69 4.30
C ILE A 424 -19.18 7.30 4.66
N THR A 425 -19.32 6.33 3.75
CA THR A 425 -18.56 5.07 3.83
C THR A 425 -17.35 5.14 2.90
N GLY A 426 -16.14 5.04 3.45
CA GLY A 426 -14.90 4.92 2.71
C GLY A 426 -14.51 3.44 2.50
N LEU A 427 -14.47 2.98 1.26
CA LEU A 427 -14.06 1.62 0.91
C LEU A 427 -12.61 1.64 0.43
N ASP A 428 -11.70 1.23 1.32
CA ASP A 428 -10.24 1.22 1.18
C ASP A 428 -9.70 2.54 0.56
N PRO A 429 -9.86 3.69 1.25
CA PRO A 429 -9.42 4.99 0.75
C PRO A 429 -7.96 4.96 0.33
N THR A 430 -7.63 5.46 -0.86
CA THR A 430 -6.30 5.25 -1.43
C THR A 430 -5.21 6.13 -0.83
N ILE A 431 -4.03 5.56 -0.61
CA ILE A 431 -2.89 6.27 -0.02
C ILE A 431 -2.21 7.27 -0.98
N PHE A 432 -2.34 7.11 -2.30
CA PHE A 432 -1.46 7.74 -3.29
C PHE A 432 -1.42 9.28 -3.35
N PHE A 433 -2.40 9.99 -2.79
CA PHE A 433 -2.49 11.46 -2.90
C PHE A 433 -2.79 12.17 -1.58
N TYR A 434 -2.82 11.39 -0.49
CA TYR A 434 -3.41 11.77 0.80
C TYR A 434 -2.50 11.36 1.98
N MET A 435 -1.18 11.40 1.77
CA MET A 435 -0.12 11.15 2.78
C MET A 435 0.45 12.45 3.39
N GLY A 436 -0.39 13.47 3.59
CA GLY A 436 0.04 14.73 4.21
C GLY A 436 -0.54 14.92 5.60
N ASN A 437 0.06 15.79 6.41
CA ASN A 437 -0.57 16.26 7.66
C ASN A 437 -1.76 17.21 7.41
N ASN A 438 -2.13 17.46 6.15
CA ASN A 438 -3.21 18.36 5.80
C ASN A 438 -4.55 17.62 5.71
N ARG A 439 -5.22 17.51 6.85
CA ARG A 439 -6.56 16.90 6.98
C ARG A 439 -7.59 17.46 6.00
N SER A 440 -7.45 18.73 5.60
CA SER A 440 -8.39 19.36 4.65
C SER A 440 -8.37 18.72 3.25
N ARG A 441 -7.40 17.85 2.97
CA ARG A 441 -7.31 17.11 1.71
C ARG A 441 -7.80 15.68 1.83
N ASP A 442 -7.82 15.11 3.03
CA ASP A 442 -8.04 13.69 3.25
C ASP A 442 -9.50 13.43 3.63
N LEU A 443 -9.93 12.17 3.58
CA LEU A 443 -11.23 11.81 4.18
C LEU A 443 -11.02 11.74 5.68
N ASP A 444 -11.80 12.47 6.47
CA ASP A 444 -11.77 12.39 7.92
C ASP A 444 -13.16 12.47 8.59
N TYR A 445 -13.22 12.14 9.88
CA TYR A 445 -14.47 12.03 10.64
C TYR A 445 -15.27 13.34 10.67
N THR A 446 -14.63 14.49 10.42
CA THR A 446 -15.28 15.79 10.36
C THR A 446 -16.04 16.04 9.06
N ASP A 447 -15.92 15.18 8.04
CA ASP A 447 -16.56 15.39 6.72
C ASP A 447 -18.06 15.06 6.68
N ALA A 448 -18.54 14.21 7.60
CA ALA A 448 -19.97 13.85 7.71
C ALA A 448 -20.45 13.76 9.16
N HIS A 449 -21.75 13.59 9.38
CA HIS A 449 -22.28 13.25 10.71
C HIS A 449 -21.81 11.87 11.20
N PHE A 450 -21.55 10.96 10.27
CA PHE A 450 -20.94 9.67 10.54
C PHE A 450 -20.03 9.26 9.38
N VAL A 451 -18.84 8.75 9.69
CA VAL A 451 -17.85 8.32 8.70
C VAL A 451 -17.37 6.95 9.13
N ASP A 452 -17.57 5.94 8.29
CA ASP A 452 -17.04 4.59 8.52
C ASP A 452 -16.13 4.17 7.39
N ILE A 453 -14.99 3.57 7.74
CA ILE A 453 -13.95 3.22 6.78
C ILE A 453 -13.65 1.74 6.88
N LEU A 454 -13.62 1.06 5.72
CA LEU A 454 -13.22 -0.35 5.63
C LEU A 454 -11.84 -0.42 4.99
N HIS A 455 -10.89 -1.00 5.70
CA HIS A 455 -9.49 -1.16 5.31
C HIS A 455 -9.23 -2.61 4.89
N THR A 456 -8.78 -2.83 3.66
CA THR A 456 -8.40 -4.17 3.14
C THR A 456 -7.01 -4.22 2.50
N GLY A 457 -6.51 -3.09 1.98
CA GLY A 457 -5.17 -2.93 1.40
C GLY A 457 -4.34 -1.83 2.08
N ALA A 458 -4.57 -1.61 3.38
CA ALA A 458 -3.97 -0.53 4.15
C ALA A 458 -2.44 -0.62 4.20
N GLY A 459 -1.76 0.51 3.99
CA GLY A 459 -0.29 0.61 3.94
C GLY A 459 0.33 0.17 2.61
N ILE A 460 -0.48 -0.18 1.62
CA ILE A 460 -0.04 -0.63 0.30
C ILE A 460 -0.68 0.24 -0.80
N LEU A 461 -1.99 0.09 -1.01
CA LEU A 461 -2.78 0.93 -1.91
C LEU A 461 -3.84 1.75 -1.14
N GLY A 462 -4.22 1.27 0.05
CA GLY A 462 -5.13 1.93 1.01
C GLY A 462 -4.38 2.67 2.13
N GLN A 463 -5.02 3.68 2.73
CA GLN A 463 -4.49 4.45 3.86
C GLN A 463 -4.54 3.64 5.17
N TRP A 464 -3.58 3.84 6.08
CA TRP A 464 -3.45 3.02 7.30
C TRP A 464 -4.05 3.65 8.57
N GLY A 465 -4.02 4.98 8.68
CA GLY A 465 -4.49 5.68 9.89
C GLY A 465 -6.01 5.61 10.05
N PRO A 466 -6.53 5.57 11.30
CA PRO A 466 -7.96 5.69 11.53
C PRO A 466 -8.40 7.11 11.21
N ASN A 467 -9.27 7.25 10.22
CA ASN A 467 -9.75 8.55 9.78
C ASN A 467 -11.26 8.70 9.92
N GLY A 468 -11.98 7.61 10.21
CA GLY A 468 -13.42 7.64 10.40
C GLY A 468 -13.83 7.95 11.84
N HIS A 469 -15.14 8.03 12.02
CA HIS A 469 -15.71 7.78 13.34
C HIS A 469 -15.50 6.31 13.74
N ALA A 470 -15.64 5.38 12.80
CA ALA A 470 -15.39 3.95 12.99
C ALA A 470 -14.52 3.40 11.85
N ASP A 471 -13.41 2.76 12.19
CA ASP A 471 -12.47 2.17 11.22
C ASP A 471 -12.44 0.65 11.38
N PHE A 472 -12.65 -0.07 10.28
CA PHE A 472 -12.76 -1.53 10.24
C PHE A 472 -11.57 -2.12 9.48
N TYR A 473 -10.68 -2.81 10.19
CA TYR A 473 -9.53 -3.49 9.61
C TYR A 473 -9.88 -4.95 9.33
N VAL A 474 -10.21 -5.23 8.07
CA VAL A 474 -10.67 -6.54 7.63
C VAL A 474 -9.47 -7.49 7.51
N ASN A 475 -9.51 -8.59 8.25
CA ASN A 475 -8.42 -9.57 8.34
C ASN A 475 -7.08 -8.94 8.78
N GLY A 476 -7.11 -7.85 9.55
CA GLY A 476 -5.93 -7.08 9.94
C GLY A 476 -5.63 -5.88 9.02
N GLY A 477 -6.35 -5.74 7.91
CA GLY A 477 -6.45 -4.51 7.13
C GLY A 477 -5.56 -4.41 5.90
N SER A 478 -4.56 -5.29 5.74
CA SER A 478 -3.58 -5.20 4.64
C SER A 478 -3.54 -6.41 3.71
N SER A 479 -3.93 -7.59 4.19
CA SER A 479 -3.86 -8.82 3.41
C SER A 479 -5.14 -9.63 3.60
N GLN A 480 -5.77 -9.99 2.50
CA GLN A 480 -7.08 -10.61 2.47
C GLN A 480 -6.98 -12.09 2.08
N PRO A 481 -7.71 -12.97 2.77
CA PRO A 481 -7.78 -14.38 2.40
C PRO A 481 -8.27 -14.55 0.95
N GLY A 482 -7.56 -15.35 0.17
CA GLY A 482 -7.87 -15.60 -1.25
C GLY A 482 -7.21 -14.64 -2.26
N CYS A 483 -6.31 -13.75 -1.82
CA CYS A 483 -5.57 -12.82 -2.69
C CYS A 483 -4.12 -13.22 -3.01
N ALA A 484 -3.70 -14.45 -2.66
CA ALA A 484 -2.39 -14.96 -3.07
C ALA A 484 -2.39 -15.24 -4.59
N HIS A 485 -1.60 -14.48 -5.34
CA HIS A 485 -1.46 -14.60 -6.79
C HIS A 485 0.02 -14.73 -7.16
N ASP A 486 0.30 -15.12 -8.41
CA ASP A 486 1.65 -15.37 -8.92
C ASP A 486 2.54 -14.11 -8.91
N THR A 487 1.93 -12.92 -8.87
CA THR A 487 2.66 -11.65 -8.84
C THR A 487 2.22 -10.76 -7.68
N ILE A 488 3.20 -10.06 -7.10
CA ILE A 488 2.97 -9.08 -6.02
C ILE A 488 1.92 -8.04 -6.47
N PHE A 489 2.03 -7.48 -7.68
CA PHE A 489 1.06 -6.49 -8.17
C PHE A 489 -0.38 -6.99 -8.21
N GLN A 490 -0.61 -8.26 -8.60
CA GLN A 490 -1.95 -8.86 -8.59
C GLN A 490 -2.46 -9.08 -7.17
N THR A 491 -1.59 -9.52 -6.26
CA THR A 491 -1.94 -9.65 -4.83
C THR A 491 -2.32 -8.30 -4.24
N LEU A 492 -1.49 -7.26 -4.42
CA LEU A 492 -1.77 -5.92 -3.91
C LEU A 492 -3.06 -5.33 -4.49
N SER A 493 -3.32 -5.53 -5.79
CA SER A 493 -4.57 -5.12 -6.43
C SER A 493 -5.78 -5.91 -5.92
N CYS A 494 -5.62 -7.20 -5.60
CA CYS A 494 -6.68 -8.02 -5.03
C CYS A 494 -7.04 -7.55 -3.61
N ASP A 495 -6.03 -7.32 -2.76
CA ASP A 495 -6.23 -6.85 -1.39
C ASP A 495 -6.97 -5.50 -1.36
N HIS A 496 -6.61 -4.57 -2.25
CA HIS A 496 -7.32 -3.28 -2.39
C HIS A 496 -8.77 -3.42 -2.88
N THR A 497 -9.01 -4.34 -3.81
CA THR A 497 -10.35 -4.50 -4.42
C THR A 497 -11.32 -5.31 -3.55
N LYS A 498 -10.82 -6.16 -2.65
CA LYS A 498 -11.63 -7.03 -1.77
C LYS A 498 -12.60 -6.30 -0.85
N VAL A 499 -12.37 -5.02 -0.53
CA VAL A 499 -13.33 -4.22 0.24
C VAL A 499 -14.71 -4.16 -0.40
N THR A 500 -14.76 -4.17 -1.73
CA THR A 500 -16.00 -4.00 -2.48
C THR A 500 -16.95 -5.19 -2.32
N PRO A 501 -16.55 -6.47 -2.54
CA PRO A 501 -17.43 -7.60 -2.27
C PRO A 501 -17.79 -7.76 -0.79
N TYR A 502 -16.91 -7.38 0.16
CA TYR A 502 -17.26 -7.39 1.59
C TYR A 502 -18.39 -6.41 1.91
N PHE A 503 -18.30 -5.17 1.42
CA PHE A 503 -19.37 -4.19 1.62
C PHE A 503 -20.66 -4.61 0.90
N ILE A 504 -20.56 -5.11 -0.33
CA ILE A 504 -21.72 -5.59 -1.11
C ILE A 504 -22.44 -6.72 -0.35
N GLU A 505 -21.69 -7.72 0.14
CA GLU A 505 -22.29 -8.80 0.93
C GLU A 505 -22.89 -8.28 2.24
N SER A 506 -22.30 -7.26 2.88
CA SER A 506 -22.83 -6.67 4.11
C SER A 506 -24.25 -6.10 3.95
N ILE A 507 -24.64 -5.72 2.72
CA ILE A 507 -25.98 -5.18 2.45
C ILE A 507 -27.06 -6.25 2.64
N THR A 508 -26.79 -7.50 2.23
CA THR A 508 -27.77 -8.59 2.21
C THR A 508 -27.43 -9.76 3.13
N SER A 509 -26.30 -9.73 3.84
CA SER A 509 -25.86 -10.83 4.69
C SER A 509 -26.86 -11.10 5.83
N PRO A 510 -27.34 -12.36 6.00
CA PRO A 510 -28.21 -12.73 7.10
C PRO A 510 -27.46 -12.88 8.43
N VAL A 511 -26.14 -13.13 8.38
CA VAL A 511 -25.31 -13.38 9.57
C VAL A 511 -24.49 -12.16 9.97
N GLY A 512 -24.12 -11.31 9.01
CA GLY A 512 -23.40 -10.06 9.23
C GLY A 512 -21.89 -10.22 9.45
N PHE A 513 -21.17 -9.11 9.23
CA PHE A 513 -19.73 -8.98 9.49
C PHE A 513 -19.52 -8.37 10.87
N TRP A 514 -19.46 -9.21 11.91
CA TRP A 514 -19.31 -8.73 13.29
C TRP A 514 -17.85 -8.41 13.60
N ALA A 515 -17.60 -7.14 13.92
CA ALA A 515 -16.28 -6.62 14.20
C ALA A 515 -16.16 -6.28 15.69
N GLY A 516 -15.05 -6.70 16.30
CA GLY A 516 -14.75 -6.45 17.71
C GLY A 516 -13.74 -5.31 17.85
N PRO A 517 -13.88 -4.41 18.84
CA PRO A 517 -12.87 -3.39 19.08
C PRO A 517 -11.58 -4.03 19.54
N CYS A 518 -10.45 -3.44 19.12
CA CYS A 518 -9.15 -3.82 19.66
C CYS A 518 -8.19 -2.62 19.67
N PRO A 519 -7.29 -2.49 20.68
CA PRO A 519 -6.44 -1.32 20.82
C PRO A 519 -5.50 -1.06 19.64
N ASN A 520 -5.02 -2.11 18.98
CA ASN A 520 -4.11 -2.01 17.84
C ASN A 520 -3.99 -3.35 17.09
N LEU A 521 -3.33 -3.30 15.94
CA LEU A 521 -3.14 -4.45 15.05
C LEU A 521 -2.32 -5.56 15.70
N PHE A 522 -1.32 -5.22 16.51
CA PHE A 522 -0.47 -6.20 17.17
C PHE A 522 -1.29 -7.08 18.13
N SER A 523 -2.13 -6.47 18.98
CA SER A 523 -3.04 -7.19 19.87
C SER A 523 -4.03 -8.08 19.10
N TYR A 524 -4.48 -7.64 17.92
CA TYR A 524 -5.32 -8.46 17.04
C TYR A 524 -4.59 -9.69 16.49
N LEU A 525 -3.39 -9.52 15.95
CA LEU A 525 -2.64 -10.60 15.33
C LEU A 525 -2.26 -11.71 16.31
N ILE A 526 -1.90 -11.36 17.54
CA ILE A 526 -1.55 -12.33 18.60
C ILE A 526 -2.78 -12.89 19.35
N GLY A 527 -3.99 -12.45 18.99
CA GLY A 527 -5.23 -12.93 19.57
C GLY A 527 -5.51 -12.45 20.99
N TRP A 528 -4.97 -11.29 21.38
CA TRP A 528 -5.18 -10.68 22.71
C TRP A 528 -6.36 -9.70 22.77
N CYS A 529 -7.15 -9.59 21.72
CA CYS A 529 -8.41 -8.85 21.78
C CYS A 529 -9.49 -9.72 22.41
N GLU A 530 -10.01 -9.31 23.57
CA GLU A 530 -11.15 -9.97 24.21
C GLU A 530 -12.36 -9.05 24.37
N PRO A 531 -12.94 -8.54 23.25
CA PRO A 531 -14.14 -7.71 23.33
C PRO A 531 -15.31 -8.51 23.92
N LYS A 532 -16.11 -7.85 24.75
CA LYS A 532 -17.37 -8.37 25.27
C LYS A 532 -18.38 -8.47 24.15
N ASP A 533 -19.35 -9.38 24.29
CA ASP A 533 -20.40 -9.58 23.29
C ASP A 533 -21.16 -8.27 22.96
N THR A 534 -21.33 -7.39 23.95
CA THR A 534 -21.98 -6.08 23.81
C THR A 534 -21.16 -5.02 23.06
N GLU A 535 -19.87 -5.27 22.85
CA GLU A 535 -18.96 -4.31 22.21
C GLU A 535 -18.80 -4.56 20.70
N TYR A 536 -19.27 -5.70 20.21
CA TYR A 536 -19.27 -6.01 18.79
C TYR A 536 -20.27 -5.14 18.03
N VAL A 537 -19.85 -4.68 16.86
CA VAL A 537 -20.69 -3.93 15.92
C VAL A 537 -20.66 -4.58 14.55
N LEU A 538 -21.68 -4.34 13.73
CA LEU A 538 -21.66 -4.77 12.33
C LEU A 538 -20.79 -3.83 11.51
N MET A 539 -19.87 -4.39 10.73
CA MET A 539 -19.17 -3.69 9.65
C MET A 539 -20.07 -3.59 8.42
N GLY A 540 -19.98 -2.47 7.69
CA GLY A 540 -20.64 -2.27 6.40
C GLY A 540 -21.99 -1.55 6.52
N GLU A 541 -22.97 -1.89 5.67
CA GLU A 541 -24.21 -1.12 5.54
C GLU A 541 -24.98 -0.94 6.86
N HIS A 542 -25.00 -1.96 7.74
CA HIS A 542 -25.78 -1.96 8.99
C HIS A 542 -25.00 -1.51 10.23
N VAL A 543 -23.83 -0.90 10.05
CA VAL A 543 -23.09 -0.32 11.18
C VAL A 543 -23.94 0.71 11.92
N THR A 544 -23.85 0.69 13.25
CA THR A 544 -24.50 1.69 14.09
C THR A 544 -23.78 3.03 13.98
N HIS A 545 -24.51 4.12 13.81
CA HIS A 545 -23.94 5.48 13.79
C HIS A 545 -23.32 5.90 15.13
N LYS A 546 -23.47 5.08 16.19
CA LYS A 546 -22.81 5.24 17.49
C LYS A 546 -21.43 4.56 17.56
N ALA A 547 -21.06 3.74 16.57
CA ALA A 547 -19.77 3.04 16.56
C ALA A 547 -18.63 4.06 16.55
N ARG A 548 -17.64 3.88 17.43
CA ARG A 548 -16.49 4.79 17.54
C ARG A 548 -15.21 4.00 17.76
N GLY A 549 -14.16 4.37 17.03
CA GLY A 549 -12.82 3.80 17.17
C GLY A 549 -12.51 2.68 16.19
N VAL A 550 -11.53 1.85 16.55
CA VAL A 550 -10.93 0.83 15.68
C VAL A 550 -11.51 -0.54 15.97
N TYR A 551 -11.98 -1.20 14.92
CA TYR A 551 -12.57 -2.53 14.95
C TYR A 551 -11.85 -3.48 14.00
N TYR A 552 -11.81 -4.75 14.37
CA TYR A 552 -11.25 -5.81 13.54
C TYR A 552 -12.31 -6.85 13.24
N VAL A 553 -12.30 -7.34 11.99
CA VAL A 553 -13.22 -8.38 11.53
C VAL A 553 -12.44 -9.47 10.82
N THR A 554 -12.88 -10.72 10.96
CA THR A 554 -12.33 -11.84 10.20
C THR A 554 -13.37 -12.33 9.20
N THR A 555 -12.95 -12.61 7.97
CA THR A 555 -13.81 -13.12 6.89
C THR A 555 -13.36 -14.49 6.41
N ASN A 556 -14.18 -15.16 5.62
CA ASN A 556 -13.75 -16.30 4.80
C ASN A 556 -12.94 -15.81 3.58
N ALA A 557 -12.24 -16.72 2.91
CA ALA A 557 -11.52 -16.44 1.65
C ALA A 557 -12.46 -16.37 0.43
N ASN A 558 -13.58 -17.09 0.48
CA ASN A 558 -14.57 -17.17 -0.58
C ASN A 558 -15.97 -16.81 -0.05
N PRO A 559 -16.90 -16.35 -0.92
CA PRO A 559 -18.28 -16.10 -0.54
C PRO A 559 -18.99 -17.37 -0.01
N PRO A 560 -19.90 -17.26 0.98
CA PRO A 560 -20.18 -16.06 1.76
C PRO A 560 -18.98 -15.71 2.66
N TYR A 561 -18.54 -14.45 2.59
CA TYR A 561 -17.39 -13.94 3.33
C TYR A 561 -17.73 -13.70 4.80
N ALA A 562 -18.98 -13.34 5.10
CA ALA A 562 -19.46 -13.08 6.45
C ALA A 562 -19.46 -14.37 7.28
N ARG A 563 -18.89 -14.28 8.49
CA ARG A 563 -18.78 -15.41 9.43
C ARG A 563 -19.86 -15.42 10.52
N GLY A 564 -20.65 -14.36 10.63
CA GLY A 564 -21.61 -14.20 11.71
C GLY A 564 -20.97 -13.81 13.05
N PHE A 565 -21.78 -13.81 14.10
CA PHE A 565 -21.36 -13.40 15.44
C PHE A 565 -20.38 -14.42 16.04
N PRO A 566 -19.20 -14.01 16.53
CA PRO A 566 -18.15 -14.92 17.00
C PRO A 566 -18.35 -15.50 18.42
N GLY A 567 -19.54 -15.35 19.04
CA GLY A 567 -19.83 -15.64 20.46
C GLY A 567 -19.34 -16.99 21.03
N LYS A 568 -19.33 -17.10 22.38
CA LYS A 568 -18.80 -18.11 23.35
C LYS A 568 -18.25 -19.50 22.95
N ASN A 569 -18.36 -19.97 21.71
CA ASN A 569 -17.50 -21.00 21.14
C ASN A 569 -16.19 -20.37 20.63
N ARG A 570 -15.50 -19.59 21.48
CA ARG A 570 -14.06 -19.36 21.34
C ARG A 570 -13.39 -20.71 21.59
N LYS A 571 -13.44 -21.63 20.61
CA LYS A 571 -12.39 -22.64 20.52
C LYS A 571 -11.12 -21.81 20.45
N LEU A 572 -10.37 -21.81 21.56
CA LEU A 572 -8.96 -21.46 21.57
C LEU A 572 -8.42 -21.97 20.25
N ARG A 573 -7.91 -21.08 19.40
CA ARG A 573 -7.13 -21.49 18.24
C ARG A 573 -6.08 -22.42 18.83
N SER A 574 -6.27 -23.74 18.70
CA SER A 574 -5.17 -24.65 18.89
C SER A 574 -4.17 -24.20 17.87
N ILE A 575 -3.04 -23.71 18.34
CA ILE A 575 -1.84 -23.59 17.55
C ILE A 575 -1.60 -25.01 17.03
N SER A 576 -2.06 -25.28 15.81
CA SER A 576 -1.58 -26.41 15.04
C SER A 576 -0.43 -25.83 14.23
N PRO A 577 0.82 -26.13 14.60
CA PRO A 577 1.92 -25.83 13.72
C PRO A 577 1.75 -26.76 12.51
N TYR A 578 1.67 -26.18 11.32
CA TYR A 578 1.55 -26.87 10.03
C TYR A 578 0.17 -27.48 9.71
N SER A 579 -0.60 -26.77 8.87
CA SER A 579 -1.55 -27.33 7.89
C SER A 579 -1.80 -26.31 6.80
#